data_AF-A0A7I7XLQ6-F1
#
_entry.id   AF-A0A7I7XLQ6-F1
#
_cell.length_a   1.000
_cell.length_b   1.000
_cell.length_c   1.000
_cell.angle_alpha   90.00
_cell.angle_beta   90.00
_cell.angle_gamma   90.00
#
_symmetry.space_group_name_H-M   'P 1'
#
loop_
_entity.id
_entity.type
_entity.pdbx_description
1 polymer ?
#
loop_
_entity_poly.entity_id
_entity_poly.type
_entity_poly.pdbx_seq_one_letter_code
_entity_poly.pdbx_strand_id
1 'polypeptide(L)'
;MTLAMDITDADPRLRSSFELVRRGISGAACGVPAAALTDRAVAAWVRAHGVTVTARDDDELDLVQRRGIRPTQIVFRCSPHTECLRRAVHLGVFRFVVATAPQIARLGKLAHRTTYLYLDESSPLVFGDRRLKIIGLHGDVDAAAGAVEWASTAERLLCRTALLKTCGSPIHRIMLSGGSADLWLDDRAPQLSAIVGAVDDALREGCERWQLPRPAVTLAPLIVDGPAPARI
;
A
#
# COMPACT_ATOMS: atom_id res chain seq x y z
N MET A 1 -34.16 -19.53 12.68
CA MET A 1 -33.05 -19.68 13.65
C MET A 1 -31.76 -19.47 12.88
N THR A 2 -31.28 -18.23 12.86
CA THR A 2 -30.18 -17.79 11.99
C THR A 2 -28.87 -18.13 12.70
N LEU A 3 -28.12 -19.10 12.17
CA LEU A 3 -26.76 -19.37 12.61
C LEU A 3 -25.91 -18.15 12.28
N ALA A 4 -25.58 -17.37 13.31
CA ALA A 4 -24.43 -16.50 13.29
C ALA A 4 -23.20 -17.40 13.16
N MET A 5 -22.76 -17.65 11.92
CA MET A 5 -21.39 -18.09 11.68
C MET A 5 -20.51 -16.92 12.10
N ASP A 6 -19.89 -17.04 13.26
CA ASP A 6 -18.77 -16.21 13.67
C ASP A 6 -17.75 -16.20 12.53
N ILE A 7 -17.68 -15.07 11.81
CA ILE A 7 -16.58 -14.77 10.88
C ILE A 7 -15.41 -14.30 11.75
N THR A 8 -14.96 -15.20 12.62
CA THR A 8 -13.92 -14.94 13.62
C THR A 8 -12.90 -16.05 13.53
N ASP A 9 -12.16 -16.07 12.43
CA ASP A 9 -10.73 -16.28 12.53
C ASP A 9 -10.08 -15.67 11.30
N ALA A 10 -9.58 -14.44 11.46
CA ALA A 10 -8.36 -14.11 10.72
C ALA A 10 -7.32 -15.14 11.13
N ASP A 11 -6.28 -15.35 10.32
CA ASP A 11 -5.05 -15.87 10.91
C ASP A 11 -4.70 -14.97 12.12
N PRO A 12 -4.67 -15.50 13.36
CA PRO A 12 -4.40 -14.70 14.55
C PRO A 12 -3.15 -13.83 14.40
N ARG A 13 -2.20 -14.28 13.57
CA ARG A 13 -0.96 -13.58 13.27
C ARG A 13 -1.18 -12.29 12.47
N LEU A 14 -2.10 -12.26 11.48
CA LEU A 14 -2.47 -11.03 10.76
C LEU A 14 -2.91 -9.94 11.71
N ARG A 15 -3.77 -10.32 12.65
CA ARG A 15 -4.34 -9.41 13.63
C ARG A 15 -3.25 -8.87 14.55
N SER A 16 -2.42 -9.75 15.11
CA SER A 16 -1.30 -9.38 15.98
C SER A 16 -0.34 -8.39 15.28
N SER A 17 0.02 -8.64 14.03
CA SER A 17 0.88 -7.76 13.24
C SER A 17 0.26 -6.39 13.00
N PHE A 18 -1.04 -6.33 12.71
CA PHE A 18 -1.74 -5.06 12.48
C PHE A 18 -1.87 -4.25 13.77
N GLU A 19 -2.07 -4.92 14.90
CA GLU A 19 -2.08 -4.29 16.23
C GLU A 19 -0.69 -3.77 16.61
N LEU A 20 0.38 -4.52 16.31
CA LEU A 20 1.77 -4.10 16.53
C LEU A 20 2.07 -2.81 15.73
N VAL A 21 1.75 -2.77 14.45
CA VAL A 21 1.99 -1.59 13.60
C VAL A 21 1.22 -0.38 14.10
N ARG A 22 -0.07 -0.54 14.45
CA ARG A 22 -0.90 0.56 14.97
C ARG A 22 -0.42 1.09 16.32
N ARG A 23 0.15 0.22 17.16
CA ARG A 23 0.72 0.61 18.45
C ARG A 23 2.05 1.33 18.31
N GLY A 24 2.90 0.89 17.39
CA GLY A 24 4.23 1.49 17.19
C GLY A 24 4.19 2.80 16.41
N ILE A 25 3.28 2.92 15.43
CA ILE A 25 3.10 4.14 14.64
C ILE A 25 1.65 4.61 14.78
N SER A 26 1.46 5.70 15.54
CA SER A 26 0.12 6.26 15.78
C SER A 26 -0.59 6.59 14.46
N GLY A 27 -1.79 6.04 14.29
CA GLY A 27 -2.61 6.24 13.09
C GLY A 27 -2.16 5.46 11.85
N ALA A 28 -1.19 4.53 11.99
CA ALA A 28 -0.79 3.68 10.87
C ALA A 28 -1.88 2.69 10.46
N ALA A 29 -1.93 2.40 9.17
CA ALA A 29 -2.71 1.33 8.57
C ALA A 29 -1.78 0.24 8.02
N CYS A 30 -2.33 -0.96 7.89
CA CYS A 30 -1.67 -2.07 7.22
C CYS A 30 -2.44 -2.46 5.96
N GLY A 31 -1.71 -2.93 4.96
CA GLY A 31 -2.27 -3.58 3.78
C GLY A 31 -1.78 -5.02 3.63
N VAL A 32 -2.31 -5.71 2.64
CA VAL A 32 -1.87 -7.05 2.22
C VAL A 32 -1.74 -7.10 0.68
N PRO A 33 -0.83 -7.91 0.11
CA PRO A 33 -0.80 -8.14 -1.32
C PRO A 33 -1.99 -9.00 -1.75
N ALA A 34 -2.47 -8.79 -2.96
CA ALA A 34 -3.57 -9.57 -3.54
C ALA A 34 -3.25 -11.06 -3.56
N ALA A 35 -1.98 -11.44 -3.77
CA ALA A 35 -1.51 -12.82 -3.68
C ALA A 35 -1.85 -13.53 -2.35
N ALA A 36 -1.98 -12.79 -1.23
CA ALA A 36 -2.34 -13.37 0.08
C ALA A 36 -3.82 -13.81 0.14
N LEU A 37 -4.64 -13.39 -0.81
CA LEU A 37 -6.06 -13.74 -0.89
C LEU A 37 -6.30 -15.13 -1.51
N THR A 38 -5.23 -15.87 -1.82
CA THR A 38 -5.29 -17.30 -2.14
C THR A 38 -5.90 -18.08 -0.98
N ASP A 39 -5.52 -17.74 0.26
CA ASP A 39 -6.19 -18.20 1.48
C ASP A 39 -7.59 -17.55 1.62
N ARG A 40 -8.61 -18.41 1.75
CA ARG A 40 -10.02 -17.99 1.88
C ARG A 40 -10.31 -17.32 3.21
N ALA A 41 -9.66 -17.73 4.30
CA ALA A 41 -9.84 -17.14 5.62
C ALA A 41 -9.29 -15.71 5.64
N VAL A 42 -8.06 -15.53 5.12
CA VAL A 42 -7.44 -14.21 4.93
C VAL A 42 -8.34 -13.32 4.07
N ALA A 43 -8.80 -13.83 2.92
CA ALA A 43 -9.65 -13.06 2.02
C ALA A 43 -10.99 -12.64 2.66
N ALA A 44 -11.64 -13.54 3.40
CA ALA A 44 -12.88 -13.24 4.10
C ALA A 44 -12.68 -12.16 5.18
N TRP A 45 -11.60 -12.27 5.95
CA TRP A 45 -11.27 -11.30 6.99
C TRP A 45 -10.92 -9.92 6.41
N VAL A 46 -10.06 -9.88 5.39
CA VAL A 46 -9.69 -8.64 4.66
C VAL A 46 -10.93 -7.94 4.14
N ARG A 47 -11.87 -8.68 3.52
CA ARG A 47 -13.14 -8.15 3.02
C ARG A 47 -14.02 -7.59 4.14
N ALA A 48 -14.14 -8.31 5.25
CA ALA A 48 -14.98 -7.91 6.38
C ALA A 48 -14.45 -6.64 7.07
N HIS A 49 -13.12 -6.49 7.20
CA HIS A 49 -12.48 -5.42 7.95
C HIS A 49 -12.05 -4.22 7.11
N GLY A 50 -12.31 -4.23 5.79
CA GLY A 50 -11.97 -3.09 4.93
C GLY A 50 -10.46 -2.88 4.76
N VAL A 51 -9.64 -3.92 4.94
CA VAL A 51 -8.17 -3.84 4.85
C VAL A 51 -7.75 -3.48 3.42
N THR A 52 -6.70 -2.65 3.30
CA THR A 52 -6.15 -2.26 2.00
C THR A 52 -5.49 -3.46 1.33
N VAL A 53 -5.77 -3.66 0.05
CA VAL A 53 -5.15 -4.71 -0.79
C VAL A 53 -4.34 -4.05 -1.89
N THR A 54 -3.06 -4.40 -2.01
CA THR A 54 -2.22 -4.01 -3.14
C THR A 54 -2.34 -5.05 -4.25
N ALA A 55 -2.61 -4.59 -5.47
CA ALA A 55 -2.65 -5.44 -6.67
C ALA A 55 -1.76 -4.82 -7.76
N ARG A 56 -1.14 -5.63 -8.62
CA ARG A 56 -0.12 -5.15 -9.59
C ARG A 56 -0.34 -5.60 -11.03
N ASP A 57 -1.11 -6.67 -11.23
CA ASP A 57 -1.33 -7.30 -12.53
C ASP A 57 -2.76 -7.86 -12.64
N ASP A 58 -3.06 -8.41 -13.82
CA ASP A 58 -4.37 -8.95 -14.16
C ASP A 58 -4.75 -10.20 -13.35
N ASP A 59 -3.78 -11.04 -12.99
CA ASP A 59 -4.02 -12.25 -12.19
C ASP A 59 -4.44 -11.89 -10.77
N GLU A 60 -3.78 -10.89 -10.19
CA GLU A 60 -4.14 -10.31 -8.90
C GLU A 60 -5.48 -9.58 -8.95
N LEU A 61 -5.78 -8.87 -10.05
CA LEU A 61 -7.10 -8.26 -10.28
C LEU A 61 -8.22 -9.31 -10.37
N ASP A 62 -7.95 -10.46 -10.96
CA ASP A 62 -8.90 -11.58 -10.97
C ASP A 62 -9.07 -12.19 -9.59
N LEU A 63 -8.00 -12.28 -8.80
CA LEU A 63 -8.07 -12.80 -7.45
C LEU A 63 -8.90 -11.88 -6.54
N VAL A 64 -8.69 -10.56 -6.56
CA VAL A 64 -9.51 -9.61 -5.78
C VAL A 64 -10.98 -9.63 -6.20
N GLN A 65 -11.26 -9.78 -7.50
CA GLN A 65 -12.64 -9.88 -8.01
C GLN A 65 -13.31 -11.18 -7.56
N ARG A 66 -12.65 -12.34 -7.72
CA ARG A 66 -13.14 -13.65 -7.29
C ARG A 66 -13.41 -13.71 -5.78
N ARG A 67 -12.62 -12.99 -4.97
CA ARG A 67 -12.80 -12.91 -3.51
C ARG A 67 -13.81 -11.86 -3.07
N GLY A 68 -14.33 -11.05 -3.99
CA GLY A 68 -15.30 -9.99 -3.70
C GLY A 68 -14.71 -8.87 -2.86
N ILE A 69 -13.43 -8.57 -3.04
CA ILE A 69 -12.78 -7.41 -2.40
C ILE A 69 -13.35 -6.15 -3.03
N ARG A 70 -13.79 -5.20 -2.20
CA ARG A 70 -14.43 -3.98 -2.69
C ARG A 70 -13.38 -3.11 -3.39
N PRO A 71 -13.72 -2.41 -4.48
CA PRO A 71 -12.74 -1.54 -5.13
C PRO A 71 -12.20 -0.40 -4.25
N THR A 72 -12.94 -0.03 -3.20
CA THR A 72 -12.51 0.92 -2.16
C THR A 72 -11.38 0.40 -1.28
N GLN A 73 -11.13 -0.92 -1.28
CA GLN A 73 -10.04 -1.57 -0.55
C GLN A 73 -8.81 -1.75 -1.43
N ILE A 74 -8.92 -1.64 -2.75
CA ILE A 74 -7.82 -1.90 -3.67
C ILE A 74 -6.97 -0.63 -3.87
N VAL A 75 -5.65 -0.80 -3.86
CA VAL A 75 -4.66 0.15 -4.39
C VAL A 75 -3.90 -0.56 -5.50
N PHE A 76 -4.07 -0.12 -6.74
CA PHE A 76 -3.42 -0.76 -7.88
C PHE A 76 -2.04 -0.14 -8.14
N ARG A 77 -0.99 -0.96 -8.11
CA ARG A 77 0.38 -0.56 -8.42
C ARG A 77 0.59 -0.63 -9.93
N CYS A 78 0.84 0.51 -10.55
CA CYS A 78 1.05 0.55 -11.99
C CYS A 78 2.43 -0.05 -12.33
N SER A 79 2.43 -1.14 -13.10
CA SER A 79 3.66 -1.66 -13.69
C SER A 79 4.13 -0.76 -14.86
N PRO A 80 5.39 -0.91 -15.32
CA PRO A 80 5.85 -0.26 -16.54
C PRO A 80 4.97 -0.58 -17.77
N HIS A 81 4.29 -1.74 -17.76
CA HIS A 81 3.35 -2.16 -18.79
C HIS A 81 1.95 -1.63 -18.49
N THR A 82 1.48 -0.69 -19.32
CA THR A 82 0.22 0.06 -19.07
C THR A 82 -1.07 -0.69 -19.40
N GLU A 83 -0.99 -1.96 -19.84
CA GLU A 83 -2.15 -2.72 -20.32
C GLU A 83 -3.13 -3.06 -19.18
N CYS A 84 -2.61 -3.48 -18.03
CA CYS A 84 -3.40 -3.83 -16.84
C CYS A 84 -4.18 -2.63 -16.27
N LEU A 85 -3.75 -1.40 -16.59
CA LEU A 85 -4.34 -0.16 -16.07
C LEU A 85 -5.79 0.03 -16.51
N ARG A 86 -6.12 -0.34 -17.76
CA ARG A 86 -7.49 -0.25 -18.28
C ARG A 86 -8.42 -1.18 -17.51
N ARG A 87 -7.97 -2.41 -17.24
CA ARG A 87 -8.74 -3.40 -16.48
C ARG A 87 -8.98 -2.95 -15.05
N ALA A 88 -7.94 -2.44 -14.37
CA ALA A 88 -8.08 -1.90 -13.02
C ALA A 88 -9.15 -0.79 -12.95
N VAL A 89 -9.14 0.15 -13.90
CA VAL A 89 -10.16 1.21 -13.98
C VAL A 89 -11.56 0.63 -14.27
N HIS A 90 -11.67 -0.34 -15.17
CA HIS A 90 -12.95 -0.99 -15.51
C HIS A 90 -13.56 -1.75 -14.33
N LEU A 91 -12.74 -2.42 -13.51
CA LEU A 91 -13.15 -3.05 -12.25
C LEU A 91 -13.52 -2.03 -11.15
N GLY A 92 -13.42 -0.75 -11.45
CA GLY A 92 -13.73 0.32 -10.52
C GLY A 92 -12.62 0.52 -9.48
N VAL A 93 -11.37 0.17 -9.74
CA VAL A 93 -10.28 0.65 -8.89
C VAL A 93 -10.11 2.15 -9.11
N PHE A 94 -9.93 2.90 -8.03
CA PHE A 94 -9.80 4.36 -8.07
C PHE A 94 -8.64 4.89 -7.21
N ARG A 95 -7.80 4.01 -6.65
CA ARG A 95 -6.56 4.37 -5.97
C ARG A 95 -5.39 3.68 -6.66
N PHE A 96 -4.38 4.43 -7.06
CA PHE A 96 -3.27 3.94 -7.85
C PHE A 96 -1.92 4.40 -7.29
N VAL A 97 -0.91 3.55 -7.36
CA VAL A 97 0.50 3.96 -7.25
C VAL A 97 1.04 4.18 -8.67
N VAL A 98 1.67 5.32 -8.92
CA VAL A 98 2.20 5.71 -10.23
C VAL A 98 3.64 6.21 -10.11
N ALA A 99 4.49 5.74 -11.01
CA ALA A 99 5.92 6.06 -11.05
C ALA A 99 6.31 6.98 -12.21
N THR A 100 5.51 7.05 -13.28
CA THR A 100 5.94 7.75 -14.50
C THR A 100 4.86 8.68 -15.07
N ALA A 101 5.28 9.75 -15.75
CA ALA A 101 4.37 10.67 -16.45
C ALA A 101 3.47 9.96 -17.49
N PRO A 102 3.95 8.97 -18.28
CA PRO A 102 3.10 8.19 -19.17
C PRO A 102 1.97 7.44 -18.44
N GLN A 103 2.24 6.86 -17.26
CA GLN A 103 1.19 6.21 -16.45
C GLN A 103 0.13 7.22 -16.00
N ILE A 104 0.55 8.40 -15.54
CA ILE A 104 -0.36 9.48 -15.11
C ILE A 104 -1.22 9.95 -16.29
N ALA A 105 -0.61 10.22 -17.44
CA ALA A 105 -1.32 10.65 -18.64
C ALA A 105 -2.30 9.58 -19.15
N ARG A 106 -1.93 8.30 -19.07
CA ARG A 106 -2.80 7.19 -19.41
C ARG A 106 -3.99 7.08 -18.45
N LEU A 107 -3.77 7.21 -17.15
CA LEU A 107 -4.83 7.26 -16.14
C LEU A 107 -5.78 8.44 -16.39
N GLY A 108 -5.28 9.62 -16.74
CA GLY A 108 -6.13 10.79 -17.03
C GLY A 108 -7.10 10.56 -18.20
N LYS A 109 -6.66 9.80 -19.21
CA LYS A 109 -7.50 9.38 -20.35
C LYS A 109 -8.52 8.31 -19.99
N LEU A 110 -8.17 7.39 -19.08
CA LEU A 110 -9.02 6.26 -18.69
C LEU A 110 -9.99 6.60 -17.54
N ALA A 111 -9.65 7.57 -16.69
CA ALA A 111 -10.43 7.89 -15.51
C ALA A 111 -11.82 8.44 -15.88
N HIS A 112 -12.86 7.72 -15.50
CA HIS A 112 -14.25 8.15 -15.65
C HIS A 112 -14.80 8.88 -14.41
N ARG A 113 -14.02 8.92 -13.33
CA ARG A 113 -14.34 9.58 -12.06
C ARG A 113 -13.06 10.06 -11.38
N THR A 114 -13.21 10.67 -10.21
CA THR A 114 -12.06 11.02 -9.37
C THR A 114 -11.23 9.78 -9.04
N THR A 115 -9.95 9.85 -9.39
CA THR A 115 -8.95 8.81 -9.16
C THR A 115 -7.84 9.38 -8.29
N TYR A 116 -7.51 8.68 -7.21
CA TYR A 116 -6.51 9.10 -6.27
C TYR A 116 -5.16 8.43 -6.56
N LEU A 117 -4.09 9.21 -6.50
CA LEU A 117 -2.75 8.79 -6.85
C LEU A 117 -1.84 8.87 -5.62
N TYR A 118 -1.08 7.81 -5.41
CA TYR A 118 0.17 7.83 -4.69
C TYR A 118 1.29 7.99 -5.71
N LEU A 119 2.13 9.01 -5.55
CA LEU A 119 3.32 9.16 -6.38
C LEU A 119 4.44 8.31 -5.80
N ASP A 120 4.99 7.42 -6.61
CA ASP A 120 6.23 6.73 -6.26
C ASP A 120 7.38 7.73 -6.07
N GLU A 121 8.37 7.42 -5.24
CA GLU A 121 9.47 8.31 -4.82
C GLU A 121 10.12 9.08 -5.99
N SER A 122 10.33 8.40 -7.12
CA SER A 122 10.98 8.95 -8.32
C SER A 122 10.03 9.67 -9.30
N SER A 123 8.73 9.60 -9.06
CA SER A 123 7.71 10.07 -10.00
C SER A 123 7.71 11.58 -10.16
N PRO A 124 7.58 12.13 -11.39
CA PRO A 124 7.49 13.57 -11.58
C PRO A 124 6.18 14.13 -11.01
N LEU A 125 6.19 15.39 -10.59
CA LEU A 125 4.94 16.10 -10.32
C LEU A 125 4.26 16.47 -11.62
N VAL A 126 3.00 16.06 -11.77
CA VAL A 126 2.19 16.40 -12.93
C VAL A 126 0.92 17.08 -12.43
N PHE A 127 0.75 18.34 -12.86
CA PHE A 127 -0.46 19.13 -12.61
C PHE A 127 -1.32 19.12 -13.87
N GLY A 128 -2.66 19.06 -13.73
CA GLY A 128 -3.55 19.46 -14.83
C GLY A 128 -4.80 18.62 -15.07
N ASP A 129 -4.89 17.38 -14.59
CA ASP A 129 -6.12 16.59 -14.75
C ASP A 129 -7.02 16.73 -13.51
N ARG A 130 -8.21 17.33 -13.69
CA ARG A 130 -9.16 17.57 -12.59
C ARG A 130 -9.66 16.28 -11.92
N ARG A 131 -9.64 15.15 -12.63
CA ARG A 131 -10.05 13.84 -12.12
C ARG A 131 -8.94 13.16 -11.34
N LEU A 132 -7.68 13.53 -11.55
CA LEU A 132 -6.55 12.94 -10.84
C LEU A 132 -6.23 13.76 -9.59
N LYS A 133 -6.21 13.09 -8.44
CA LYS A 133 -5.92 13.72 -7.15
C LYS A 133 -4.75 13.04 -6.50
N ILE A 134 -3.64 13.75 -6.36
CA ILE A 134 -2.48 13.24 -5.63
C ILE A 134 -2.82 13.30 -4.14
N ILE A 135 -2.83 12.14 -3.48
CA ILE A 135 -3.21 12.02 -2.06
C ILE A 135 -2.06 11.60 -1.16
N GLY A 136 -0.98 11.07 -1.73
CA GLY A 136 0.08 10.45 -0.97
C GLY A 136 1.34 10.22 -1.78
N LEU A 137 2.39 9.82 -1.08
CA LEU A 137 3.62 9.30 -1.67
C LEU A 137 3.74 7.80 -1.39
N HIS A 138 4.44 7.09 -2.26
CA HIS A 138 4.71 5.66 -2.15
C HIS A 138 6.22 5.41 -2.25
N GLY A 139 6.73 4.49 -1.44
CA GLY A 139 8.09 3.97 -1.55
C GLY A 139 8.07 2.45 -1.66
N ASP A 140 8.72 1.92 -2.69
CA ASP A 140 9.02 0.50 -2.79
C ASP A 140 10.31 0.22 -1.99
N VAL A 141 10.21 -0.66 -1.00
CA VAL A 141 11.27 -0.93 -0.04
C VAL A 141 11.85 -2.31 -0.33
N ASP A 142 13.16 -2.35 -0.58
CA ASP A 142 13.91 -3.60 -0.57
C ASP A 142 13.97 -4.15 0.87
N ALA A 143 13.06 -5.05 1.19
CA ALA A 143 12.97 -5.61 2.53
C ALA A 143 14.16 -6.52 2.89
N ALA A 144 14.95 -6.98 1.91
CA ALA A 144 16.18 -7.73 2.19
C ALA A 144 17.22 -6.86 2.91
N ALA A 145 17.16 -5.54 2.73
CA ALA A 145 18.02 -4.57 3.42
C ALA A 145 17.56 -4.27 4.87
N GLY A 146 16.45 -4.86 5.33
CA GLY A 146 16.00 -4.77 6.72
C GLY A 146 15.45 -3.41 7.13
N ALA A 147 15.29 -3.20 8.45
CA ALA A 147 14.59 -2.04 9.02
C ALA A 147 15.21 -0.67 8.65
N VAL A 148 16.51 -0.62 8.41
CA VAL A 148 17.22 0.62 8.02
C VAL A 148 16.72 1.15 6.67
N GLU A 149 16.44 0.27 5.70
CA GLU A 149 15.96 0.70 4.39
C GLU A 149 14.51 1.20 4.46
N TRP A 150 13.68 0.61 5.32
CA TRP A 150 12.33 1.12 5.60
C TRP A 150 12.38 2.53 6.18
N ALA A 151 13.25 2.78 7.16
CA ALA A 151 13.46 4.09 7.76
C ALA A 151 13.98 5.11 6.74
N SER A 152 15.00 4.73 5.96
CA SER A 152 15.58 5.57 4.91
C SER A 152 14.55 5.93 3.85
N THR A 153 13.71 4.97 3.44
CA THR A 153 12.61 5.24 2.50
C THR A 153 11.59 6.20 3.11
N ALA A 154 11.21 6.02 4.37
CA ALA A 154 10.30 6.94 5.06
C ALA A 154 10.85 8.37 5.11
N GLU A 155 12.15 8.51 5.40
CA GLU A 155 12.86 9.80 5.41
C GLU A 155 12.85 10.46 4.03
N ARG A 156 13.15 9.71 2.96
CA ARG A 156 13.11 10.22 1.57
C ARG A 156 11.72 10.73 1.20
N LEU A 157 10.66 10.00 1.58
CA LEU A 157 9.28 10.41 1.33
C LEU A 157 8.86 11.63 2.16
N LEU A 158 9.34 11.76 3.41
CA LEU A 158 9.12 12.96 4.22
C LEU A 158 9.86 14.19 3.65
N CYS A 159 11.12 14.02 3.25
CA CYS A 159 11.88 15.07 2.57
C CYS A 159 11.11 15.57 1.33
N ARG A 160 10.61 14.63 0.53
CA ARG A 160 9.78 14.96 -0.63
C ARG A 160 8.46 15.63 -0.23
N THR A 161 7.82 15.20 0.85
CA THR A 161 6.61 15.86 1.38
C THR A 161 6.89 17.32 1.76
N ALA A 162 8.05 17.61 2.34
CA ALA A 162 8.49 18.97 2.65
C ALA A 162 8.64 19.82 1.37
N LEU A 163 9.25 19.27 0.32
CA LEU A 163 9.36 19.93 -0.99
C LEU A 163 7.97 20.21 -1.60
N LEU A 164 7.03 19.27 -1.50
CA LEU A 164 5.67 19.47 -2.02
C LEU A 164 4.89 20.53 -1.24
N LYS A 165 5.10 20.63 0.08
CA LYS A 165 4.54 21.69 0.92
C LYS A 165 5.03 23.06 0.46
N THR A 166 6.32 23.24 0.14
CA THR A 166 6.84 24.54 -0.34
C THR A 166 6.31 24.91 -1.73
N CYS A 167 5.96 23.92 -2.55
CA CYS A 167 5.28 24.12 -3.84
C CYS A 167 3.75 24.30 -3.72
N GLY A 168 3.19 24.46 -2.50
CA GLY A 168 1.75 24.68 -2.30
C GLY A 168 0.87 23.43 -2.51
N SER A 169 1.47 22.24 -2.50
CA SER A 169 0.79 20.95 -2.68
C SER A 169 1.04 20.03 -1.49
N PRO A 170 0.54 20.34 -0.29
CA PRO A 170 0.83 19.56 0.90
C PRO A 170 0.28 18.13 0.77
N ILE A 171 1.13 17.15 1.08
CA ILE A 171 0.77 15.73 1.15
C ILE A 171 0.84 15.27 2.60
N HIS A 172 -0.14 14.46 3.01
CA HIS A 172 -0.27 14.00 4.39
C HIS A 172 -0.39 12.47 4.50
N ARG A 173 -0.03 11.74 3.44
CA ARG A 173 -0.08 10.28 3.41
C ARG A 173 1.20 9.71 2.81
N ILE A 174 1.74 8.70 3.47
CA ILE A 174 2.88 7.93 3.01
C ILE A 174 2.49 6.45 3.01
N MET A 175 2.82 5.76 1.93
CA MET A 175 2.70 4.32 1.82
C MET A 175 4.09 3.73 1.61
N LEU A 176 4.51 2.82 2.47
CA LEU A 176 5.73 2.05 2.30
C LEU A 176 5.33 0.63 1.98
N SER A 177 5.90 0.04 0.94
CA SER A 177 5.57 -1.32 0.57
C SER A 177 6.81 -2.12 0.24
N GLY A 178 6.93 -3.31 0.80
CA GLY A 178 8.12 -4.14 0.70
C GLY A 178 7.97 -5.47 1.42
N GLY A 179 8.80 -6.44 1.03
CA GLY A 179 8.88 -7.75 1.70
C GLY A 179 7.73 -8.69 1.39
N SER A 180 7.86 -9.91 1.91
CA SER A 180 6.87 -10.98 1.74
C SER A 180 5.76 -10.89 2.77
N ALA A 181 4.57 -11.38 2.44
CA ALA A 181 3.44 -11.42 3.37
C ALA A 181 3.83 -12.18 4.64
N ASP A 182 4.66 -13.21 4.53
CA ASP A 182 5.16 -14.01 5.66
C ASP A 182 5.89 -13.15 6.70
N LEU A 183 6.71 -12.18 6.26
CA LEU A 183 7.34 -11.19 7.16
C LEU A 183 6.31 -10.40 7.97
N TRP A 184 5.13 -10.15 7.41
CA TRP A 184 4.03 -9.42 8.05
C TRP A 184 3.04 -10.34 8.77
N LEU A 185 3.12 -11.65 8.54
CA LEU A 185 2.24 -12.70 9.05
C LEU A 185 2.90 -13.53 10.15
N ASP A 186 4.12 -13.22 10.56
CA ASP A 186 4.80 -13.89 11.66
C ASP A 186 4.94 -12.95 12.87
N ASP A 187 4.05 -13.14 13.85
CA ASP A 187 4.01 -12.37 15.10
C ASP A 187 5.22 -12.63 16.02
N ARG A 188 6.06 -13.62 15.69
CA ARG A 188 7.30 -13.93 16.39
C ARG A 188 8.54 -13.32 15.74
N ALA A 189 8.40 -12.58 14.64
CA ALA A 189 9.52 -11.94 13.98
C ALA A 189 9.92 -10.62 14.68
N PRO A 190 11.07 -10.54 15.37
CA PRO A 190 11.61 -9.25 15.87
C PRO A 190 11.81 -8.22 14.76
N GLN A 191 11.81 -8.67 13.50
CA GLN A 191 11.97 -7.86 12.32
C GLN A 191 10.81 -6.88 12.07
N LEU A 192 9.54 -7.27 12.24
CA LEU A 192 8.42 -6.34 12.06
C LEU A 192 8.44 -5.24 13.12
N SER A 193 8.74 -5.61 14.37
CA SER A 193 8.93 -4.64 15.47
C SER A 193 10.08 -3.67 15.16
N ALA A 194 11.22 -4.18 14.68
CA ALA A 194 12.35 -3.34 14.26
C ALA A 194 11.99 -2.39 13.11
N ILE A 195 11.26 -2.87 12.10
CA ILE A 195 10.77 -2.03 10.99
C ILE A 195 9.86 -0.92 11.51
N VAL A 196 8.86 -1.27 12.34
CA VAL A 196 7.90 -0.31 12.89
C VAL A 196 8.60 0.74 13.76
N GLY A 197 9.53 0.33 14.63
CA GLY A 197 10.33 1.24 15.44
C GLY A 197 11.19 2.17 14.59
N ALA A 198 11.95 1.62 13.64
CA ALA A 198 12.83 2.41 12.78
C ALA A 198 12.06 3.41 11.90
N VAL A 199 10.88 3.02 11.41
CA VAL A 199 9.99 3.93 10.66
C VAL A 199 9.39 4.99 11.58
N ASP A 200 8.97 4.67 12.81
CA ASP A 200 8.48 5.67 13.77
C ASP A 200 9.55 6.71 14.12
N ASP A 201 10.78 6.26 14.40
CA ASP A 201 11.93 7.12 14.67
C ASP A 201 12.20 8.07 13.49
N ALA A 202 12.33 7.52 12.28
CA ALA A 202 12.54 8.32 11.07
C ALA A 202 11.42 9.32 10.82
N LEU A 203 10.16 8.93 11.08
CA LEU A 203 9.02 9.83 10.95
C LEU A 203 9.05 10.96 11.96
N ARG A 204 9.38 10.66 13.22
CA ARG A 204 9.48 11.65 14.29
C ARG A 204 10.56 12.68 13.99
N GLU A 205 11.78 12.20 13.72
CA GLU A 205 12.93 13.05 13.43
C GLU A 205 12.72 13.89 12.16
N GLY A 206 12.21 13.28 11.10
CA GLY A 206 11.90 13.98 9.86
C GLY A 206 10.79 15.02 10.02
N CYS A 207 9.70 14.69 10.72
CA CYS A 207 8.61 15.65 10.97
C CYS A 207 9.09 16.86 11.77
N GLU A 208 9.93 16.65 12.78
CA GLU A 208 10.56 17.73 13.54
C GLU A 208 11.48 18.57 12.64
N ARG A 209 12.41 17.92 11.92
CA ARG A 209 13.39 18.56 11.04
C ARG A 209 12.74 19.45 9.98
N TRP A 210 11.66 18.99 9.35
CA TRP A 210 10.98 19.71 8.26
C TRP A 210 9.70 20.45 8.69
N GLN A 211 9.40 20.48 9.99
CA GLN A 211 8.18 21.09 10.55
C GLN A 211 6.92 20.62 9.81
N LEU A 212 6.80 19.31 9.66
CA LEU A 212 5.67 18.66 9.02
C LEU A 212 4.69 18.12 10.07
N PRO A 213 3.38 18.21 9.83
CA PRO A 213 2.44 17.40 10.59
C PRO A 213 2.71 15.93 10.29
N ARG A 214 2.49 15.07 11.29
CA ARG A 214 2.70 13.63 11.16
C ARG A 214 1.79 13.04 10.06
N PRO A 215 2.33 12.40 9.01
CA PRO A 215 1.51 11.85 7.93
C PRO A 215 0.80 10.58 8.39
N ALA A 216 -0.34 10.29 7.76
CA ALA A 216 -0.95 8.97 7.86
C ALA A 216 -0.08 7.95 7.09
N VAL A 217 0.31 6.88 7.76
CA VAL A 217 1.23 5.87 7.22
C VAL A 217 0.45 4.62 6.86
N THR A 218 0.77 4.02 5.72
CA THR A 218 0.34 2.66 5.38
C THR A 218 1.56 1.81 5.12
N LEU A 219 1.68 0.69 5.83
CA LEU A 219 2.69 -0.31 5.54
C LEU A 219 2.04 -1.52 4.86
N ALA A 220 2.64 -2.06 3.81
CA ALA A 220 2.09 -3.22 3.10
C ALA A 220 3.18 -4.18 2.61
N PRO A 221 2.97 -5.51 2.71
CA PRO A 221 3.78 -6.48 1.98
C PRO A 221 3.55 -6.34 0.47
N LEU A 222 4.52 -6.79 -0.33
CA LEU A 222 4.45 -6.77 -1.79
C LEU A 222 4.31 -8.13 -2.44
N ILE A 223 4.90 -9.16 -1.85
CA ILE A 223 4.87 -10.52 -2.39
C ILE A 223 4.30 -11.47 -1.34
N VAL A 224 3.92 -12.67 -1.74
CA VAL A 224 3.76 -13.81 -0.82
C VAL A 224 4.91 -14.74 -1.14
N ASP A 225 5.60 -15.26 -0.13
CA ASP A 225 6.60 -16.30 -0.38
C ASP A 225 5.85 -17.58 -0.77
N GLY A 226 6.10 -18.06 -1.99
CA GLY A 226 5.51 -19.28 -2.54
C GLY A 226 6.44 -19.87 -3.59
N PRO A 227 6.40 -21.20 -3.84
CA PRO A 227 7.30 -21.81 -4.82
C PRO A 227 7.10 -21.12 -6.17
N ALA A 228 8.21 -20.72 -6.79
CA ALA A 228 8.20 -20.09 -8.10
C ALA A 228 7.27 -20.86 -9.05
N PRO A 229 6.41 -20.20 -9.84
CA PRO A 229 5.58 -20.91 -10.79
C PRO A 229 6.50 -21.72 -11.70
N ALA A 230 6.28 -23.03 -11.75
CA ALA A 230 6.95 -23.90 -12.70
C ALA A 230 6.73 -23.30 -14.09
N ARG A 231 7.81 -22.86 -14.72
CA ARG A 231 7.78 -22.45 -16.12
C ARG A 231 7.38 -23.70 -16.91
N ILE A 232 6.18 -23.66 -17.50
CA ILE A 232 5.73 -24.64 -18.51
C ILE A 232 6.48 -24.31 -19.81
#